data_AF-A0A7W1U171-F1
#
_entry.id   AF-A0A7W1U171-F1
#
_cell.length_a   1.000
_cell.length_b   1.000
_cell.length_c   1.000
_cell.angle_alpha   90.00
_cell.angle_beta   90.00
_cell.angle_gamma   90.00
#
_symmetry.space_group_name_H-M   'P 1'
#
loop_
_entity.id
_entity.type
_entity.pdbx_description
1 polymer ?
#
loop_
_entity_poly.entity_id
_entity_poly.type
_entity_poly.pdbx_seq_one_letter_code
_entity_poly.pdbx_strand_id
1 'polypeptide(L)'
;MNTTHSQLSENTLLMTADQLRQTLSQTSSEQLQALVSSINDQHDAQWKEKLLATFNALTTPNQLETVAGALTPVQARYLLEKTPEWGITKLPPLMAGLPPAVFPEILLEATPQILQSLKQIAVTEPLQHQLTVLQHEMTLFTEKLTATLMLKEQERFNLIPSEMGLKERSLTENQLSDLVAASLYLLKILDQALAVAWNSERTDLIESLSSLKEHCLKTLQPAIGQPRTEESAPTGLYALLEESFNRVYSDPNNPSDPQSLRDDDPVMEALAKFSIWYLEDYFDIGLISSVRDKSSLELNPEQFSEGKCIEHRRKLFLEAQDKLATKGLVTVRDLKAHRIFSKKSLLDYLGGVSPI
;
A
#
# COMPACT_ATOMS: atom_id res chain seq x y z
N MET A 1 -21.87 15.15 -37.81
CA MET A 1 -22.03 15.78 -36.47
C MET A 1 -20.71 15.92 -35.69
N ASN A 2 -19.59 15.28 -36.08
CA ASN A 2 -18.31 15.41 -35.34
C ASN A 2 -17.50 16.69 -35.62
N THR A 3 -17.74 17.39 -36.72
CA THR A 3 -16.93 18.56 -37.13
C THR A 3 -17.17 19.79 -36.26
N THR A 4 -18.38 20.01 -35.76
CA THR A 4 -18.72 21.16 -34.91
C THR A 4 -18.17 21.06 -33.49
N HIS A 5 -18.06 19.85 -32.93
CA HIS A 5 -17.44 19.65 -31.62
C HIS A 5 -15.93 19.89 -31.65
N SER A 6 -15.24 19.43 -32.71
CA SER A 6 -13.80 19.63 -32.89
C SER A 6 -13.42 21.12 -33.06
N GLN A 7 -14.25 21.89 -33.75
CA GLN A 7 -14.00 23.32 -33.98
C GLN A 7 -14.21 24.17 -32.71
N LEU A 8 -15.14 23.78 -31.84
CA LEU A 8 -15.34 24.45 -30.56
C LEU A 8 -14.18 24.18 -29.59
N SER A 9 -13.70 22.93 -29.49
CA SER A 9 -12.56 22.59 -28.62
C SER A 9 -11.26 23.29 -29.03
N GLU A 10 -10.98 23.40 -30.33
CA GLU A 10 -9.77 24.11 -30.81
C GLU A 10 -9.85 25.62 -30.60
N ASN A 11 -11.02 26.22 -30.81
CA ASN A 11 -11.22 27.65 -30.54
C ASN A 11 -11.15 27.98 -29.05
N THR A 12 -11.58 27.07 -28.17
CA THR A 12 -11.58 27.29 -26.71
C THR A 12 -10.17 27.46 -26.14
N LEU A 13 -9.18 26.77 -26.71
CA LEU A 13 -7.77 26.93 -26.32
C LEU A 13 -7.24 28.34 -26.62
N LEU A 14 -7.78 29.01 -27.64
CA LEU A 14 -7.38 30.35 -28.07
C LEU A 14 -8.23 31.48 -27.48
N MET A 15 -9.38 31.16 -26.87
CA MET A 15 -10.28 32.15 -26.28
C MET A 15 -9.76 32.67 -24.94
N THR A 16 -9.84 33.98 -24.76
CA THR A 16 -9.60 34.66 -23.48
C THR A 16 -10.77 34.46 -22.52
N ALA A 17 -10.53 34.69 -21.23
CA ALA A 17 -11.56 34.64 -20.19
C ALA A 17 -12.81 35.50 -20.52
N ASP A 18 -12.61 36.70 -21.08
CA ASP A 18 -13.72 37.60 -21.42
C ASP A 18 -14.52 37.14 -22.64
N GLN A 19 -13.86 36.53 -23.63
CA GLN A 19 -14.53 35.94 -24.78
C GLN A 19 -15.39 34.75 -24.37
N LEU A 20 -14.91 33.92 -23.43
CA LEU A 20 -15.70 32.80 -22.89
C LEU A 20 -16.99 33.29 -22.22
N ARG A 21 -16.94 34.37 -21.42
CA ARG A 21 -18.13 34.93 -20.75
C ARG A 21 -19.25 35.31 -21.73
N GLN A 22 -18.91 35.86 -22.89
CA GLN A 22 -19.91 36.28 -23.88
C GLN A 22 -20.59 35.07 -24.56
N THR A 23 -19.80 34.05 -24.90
CA THR A 23 -20.28 32.86 -25.61
C THR A 23 -21.21 32.00 -24.75
N LEU A 24 -20.97 31.92 -23.44
CA LEU A 24 -21.71 31.06 -22.51
C LEU A 24 -23.21 31.35 -22.42
N SER A 25 -23.64 32.58 -22.73
CA SER A 25 -25.06 32.97 -22.71
C SER A 25 -25.93 32.27 -23.77
N GLN A 26 -25.33 31.72 -24.82
CA GLN A 26 -26.03 31.09 -25.96
C GLN A 26 -25.67 29.62 -26.14
N THR A 27 -24.91 29.05 -25.21
CA THR A 27 -24.31 27.72 -25.34
C THR A 27 -25.26 26.63 -24.82
N SER A 28 -25.43 25.53 -25.57
CA SER A 28 -26.22 24.37 -25.12
C SER A 28 -25.49 23.56 -24.03
N SER A 29 -26.20 22.72 -23.29
CA SER A 29 -25.58 21.85 -22.26
C SER A 29 -24.45 20.97 -22.80
N GLU A 30 -24.63 20.37 -23.98
CA GLU A 30 -23.59 19.54 -24.61
C GLU A 30 -22.33 20.35 -24.97
N GLN A 31 -22.53 21.59 -25.44
CA GLN A 31 -21.42 22.49 -25.77
C GLN A 31 -20.70 22.98 -24.51
N LEU A 32 -21.43 23.23 -23.41
CA LEU A 32 -20.84 23.57 -22.10
C LEU A 32 -19.95 22.45 -21.57
N GLN A 33 -20.43 21.21 -21.66
CA GLN A 33 -19.67 20.05 -21.22
C GLN A 33 -18.38 19.90 -22.03
N ALA A 34 -18.48 19.98 -23.37
CA ALA A 34 -17.32 19.90 -24.26
C ALA A 34 -16.32 21.04 -24.02
N LEU A 35 -16.81 22.25 -23.75
CA LEU A 35 -15.99 23.42 -23.43
C LEU A 35 -15.14 23.15 -22.19
N VAL A 36 -15.76 22.71 -21.09
CA VAL A 36 -15.06 22.46 -19.82
C VAL A 36 -14.07 21.30 -19.95
N SER A 37 -14.44 20.23 -20.64
CA SER A 37 -13.53 19.12 -20.94
C SER A 37 -12.32 19.54 -21.77
N SER A 38 -12.42 20.61 -22.57
CA SER A 38 -11.30 21.15 -23.34
C SER A 38 -10.33 22.02 -22.52
N ILE A 39 -10.74 22.49 -21.34
CA ILE A 39 -9.89 23.26 -20.41
C ILE A 39 -8.99 22.28 -19.64
N ASN A 40 -7.97 21.74 -20.32
CA ASN A 40 -7.14 20.68 -19.77
C ASN A 40 -6.13 21.20 -18.73
N ASP A 41 -6.18 20.65 -17.52
CA ASP A 41 -5.34 21.06 -16.38
C ASP A 41 -3.86 20.68 -16.52
N GLN A 42 -3.54 19.76 -17.43
CA GLN A 42 -2.16 19.30 -17.71
C GLN A 42 -1.49 20.05 -18.87
N HIS A 43 -2.27 20.66 -19.78
CA HIS A 43 -1.75 21.18 -21.05
C HIS A 43 -1.98 22.68 -21.26
N ASP A 44 -2.90 23.31 -20.55
CA ASP A 44 -3.19 24.74 -20.67
C ASP A 44 -2.70 25.52 -19.45
N ALA A 45 -1.65 26.34 -19.61
CA ALA A 45 -1.10 27.14 -18.51
C ALA A 45 -2.12 28.12 -17.87
N GLN A 46 -3.19 28.48 -18.60
CA GLN A 46 -4.23 29.40 -18.16
C GLN A 46 -5.52 28.69 -17.74
N TRP A 47 -5.51 27.36 -17.59
CA TRP A 47 -6.71 26.57 -17.30
C TRP A 47 -7.48 27.08 -16.08
N LYS A 48 -6.77 27.51 -15.03
CA LYS A 48 -7.36 28.03 -13.79
C LYS A 48 -8.18 29.30 -14.01
N GLU A 49 -7.64 30.23 -14.79
CA GLU A 49 -8.30 31.51 -15.09
C GLU A 49 -9.51 31.28 -15.99
N LYS A 50 -9.36 30.45 -17.03
CA LYS A 50 -10.44 30.11 -17.96
C LYS A 50 -11.57 29.37 -17.24
N LEU A 51 -11.25 28.38 -16.40
CA LEU A 51 -12.23 27.62 -15.64
C LEU A 51 -13.02 28.52 -14.68
N LEU A 52 -12.33 29.36 -13.90
CA LEU A 52 -12.98 30.28 -12.97
C LEU A 52 -13.85 31.32 -13.70
N ALA A 53 -13.36 31.87 -14.82
CA ALA A 53 -14.12 32.79 -15.64
C ALA A 53 -15.38 32.14 -16.22
N THR A 54 -15.25 30.89 -16.68
CA THR A 54 -16.36 30.07 -17.20
C THR A 54 -17.39 29.86 -16.10
N PHE A 55 -16.97 29.34 -14.95
CA PHE A 55 -17.83 29.05 -13.81
C PHE A 55 -18.55 30.31 -13.27
N ASN A 56 -17.86 31.45 -13.26
CA ASN A 56 -18.44 32.73 -12.82
C ASN A 56 -19.56 33.23 -13.74
N ALA A 57 -19.45 33.00 -15.05
CA ALA A 57 -20.48 33.38 -16.02
C ALA A 57 -21.73 32.48 -15.98
N LEU A 58 -21.66 31.30 -15.36
CA LEU A 58 -22.83 30.43 -15.22
C LEU A 58 -23.76 30.99 -14.15
N THR A 59 -25.02 31.23 -14.52
CA THR A 59 -26.02 31.84 -13.64
C THR A 59 -27.15 30.89 -13.25
N THR A 60 -27.35 29.81 -14.00
CA THR A 60 -28.45 28.85 -13.75
C THR A 60 -27.94 27.56 -13.08
N PRO A 61 -28.71 26.95 -12.18
CA PRO A 61 -28.35 25.68 -11.54
C PRO A 61 -28.03 24.56 -12.55
N ASN A 62 -28.85 24.40 -13.60
CA ASN A 62 -28.66 23.35 -14.60
C ASN A 62 -27.33 23.48 -15.36
N GLN A 63 -26.88 24.71 -15.65
CA GLN A 63 -25.59 24.93 -16.29
C GLN A 63 -24.44 24.55 -15.36
N LEU A 64 -24.54 24.90 -14.08
CA LEU A 64 -23.55 24.56 -13.06
C LEU A 64 -23.43 23.05 -12.89
N GLU A 65 -24.57 22.36 -12.82
CA GLU A 65 -24.64 20.90 -12.74
C GLU A 65 -24.02 20.23 -13.99
N THR A 66 -24.39 20.72 -15.19
CA THR A 66 -23.83 20.21 -16.45
C THR A 66 -22.31 20.35 -16.49
N VAL A 67 -21.79 21.52 -16.08
CA VAL A 67 -20.35 21.79 -16.03
C VAL A 67 -19.66 20.93 -14.97
N ALA A 68 -20.28 20.75 -13.81
CA ALA A 68 -19.74 19.90 -12.76
C ALA A 68 -19.51 18.45 -13.21
N GLY A 69 -20.39 17.93 -14.07
CA GLY A 69 -20.27 16.57 -14.63
C GLY A 69 -19.08 16.35 -15.56
N ALA A 70 -18.39 17.42 -15.99
CA ALA A 70 -17.17 17.35 -16.80
C ALA A 70 -15.88 17.62 -16.01
N LEU A 71 -15.97 17.97 -14.72
CA LEU A 71 -14.80 18.37 -13.96
C LEU A 71 -13.92 17.17 -13.61
N THR A 72 -12.61 17.35 -13.78
CA THR A 72 -11.62 16.47 -13.15
C THR A 72 -11.53 16.75 -11.64
N PRO A 73 -10.99 15.83 -10.83
CA PRO A 73 -10.78 16.06 -9.39
C PRO A 73 -9.97 17.32 -9.08
N VAL A 74 -8.93 17.60 -9.88
CA VAL A 74 -8.07 18.79 -9.74
C VAL A 74 -8.87 20.06 -10.01
N GLN A 75 -9.68 20.08 -11.07
CA GLN A 75 -10.51 21.23 -11.43
C GLN A 75 -11.62 21.48 -10.39
N ALA A 76 -12.31 20.44 -9.95
CA ALA A 76 -13.36 20.53 -8.94
C ALA A 76 -12.80 21.06 -7.61
N ARG A 77 -11.65 20.54 -7.17
CA ARG A 77 -10.94 21.03 -5.99
C ARG A 77 -10.59 22.51 -6.12
N TYR A 78 -10.01 22.92 -7.24
CA TYR A 78 -9.67 24.31 -7.48
C TYR A 78 -10.90 25.23 -7.40
N LEU A 79 -12.04 24.83 -7.98
CA LEU A 79 -13.27 25.60 -7.86
C LEU A 79 -13.77 25.71 -6.42
N LEU A 80 -13.68 24.63 -5.63
CA LEU A 80 -14.04 24.65 -4.20
C LEU A 80 -13.13 25.54 -3.36
N GLU A 81 -11.83 25.60 -3.66
CA GLU A 81 -10.91 26.56 -3.03
C GLU A 81 -11.30 28.01 -3.33
N LYS A 82 -11.93 28.25 -4.47
CA LYS A 82 -12.37 29.57 -4.93
C LYS A 82 -13.78 29.95 -4.49
N THR A 83 -14.45 29.11 -3.68
CA THR A 83 -15.80 29.39 -3.16
C THR A 83 -15.99 30.82 -2.60
N PRO A 84 -15.05 31.42 -1.84
CA PRO A 84 -15.23 32.79 -1.35
C PRO A 84 -15.34 33.85 -2.45
N GLU A 85 -14.81 33.59 -3.64
CA GLU A 85 -14.83 34.53 -4.77
C GLU A 85 -16.17 34.51 -5.53
N TRP A 86 -16.86 33.37 -5.55
CA TRP A 86 -18.08 33.17 -6.34
C TRP A 86 -19.35 32.87 -5.52
N GLY A 87 -19.21 32.62 -4.22
CA GLY A 87 -20.29 32.57 -3.24
C GLY A 87 -20.97 31.21 -3.08
N ILE A 88 -21.42 30.90 -1.86
CA ILE A 88 -21.97 29.58 -1.48
C ILE A 88 -23.16 29.08 -2.33
N THR A 89 -23.92 29.97 -2.96
CA THR A 89 -25.14 29.62 -3.68
C THR A 89 -24.93 28.70 -4.89
N LYS A 90 -23.72 28.69 -5.48
CA LYS A 90 -23.38 27.78 -6.59
C LYS A 90 -22.85 26.41 -6.13
N LEU A 91 -22.60 26.20 -4.84
CA LEU A 91 -22.08 24.93 -4.32
C LEU A 91 -23.08 23.77 -4.47
N PRO A 92 -24.36 23.90 -4.10
CA PRO A 92 -25.30 22.78 -4.24
C PRO A 92 -25.44 22.24 -5.66
N PRO A 93 -25.64 23.05 -6.73
CA PRO A 93 -25.68 22.50 -8.09
C PRO A 93 -24.34 21.98 -8.58
N LEU A 94 -23.20 22.52 -8.09
CA LEU A 94 -21.88 21.94 -8.35
C LEU A 94 -21.78 20.52 -7.77
N MET A 95 -22.26 20.30 -6.53
CA MET A 95 -22.26 18.97 -5.91
C MET A 95 -23.24 18.00 -6.58
N ALA A 96 -24.38 18.51 -7.08
CA ALA A 96 -25.37 17.70 -7.77
C ALA A 96 -24.82 17.07 -9.06
N GLY A 97 -24.03 17.84 -9.82
CA GLY A 97 -23.49 17.38 -11.10
C GLY A 97 -22.16 16.65 -10.99
N LEU A 98 -21.51 16.68 -9.83
CA LEU A 98 -20.18 16.09 -9.66
C LEU A 98 -20.23 14.56 -9.81
N PRO A 99 -19.35 13.95 -10.63
CA PRO A 99 -19.29 12.50 -10.73
C PRO A 99 -18.96 11.85 -9.36
N PRO A 100 -19.61 10.74 -8.98
CA PRO A 100 -19.38 10.10 -7.69
C PRO A 100 -17.91 9.78 -7.39
N ALA A 101 -17.16 9.33 -8.40
CA ALA A 101 -15.74 8.99 -8.26
C ALA A 101 -14.84 10.21 -7.92
N VAL A 102 -15.29 11.43 -8.23
CA VAL A 102 -14.50 12.66 -8.02
C VAL A 102 -14.59 13.12 -6.56
N PHE A 103 -15.73 12.90 -5.89
CA PHE A 103 -15.96 13.39 -4.53
C PHE A 103 -14.98 12.79 -3.48
N PRO A 104 -14.69 11.47 -3.46
CA PRO A 104 -13.67 10.90 -2.58
C PRO A 104 -12.29 11.53 -2.78
N GLU A 105 -11.88 11.83 -4.02
CA GLU A 105 -10.59 12.44 -4.33
C GLU A 105 -10.51 13.89 -3.82
N ILE A 106 -11.62 14.64 -3.91
CA ILE A 106 -11.71 15.97 -3.30
C ILE A 106 -11.52 15.87 -1.79
N LEU A 107 -12.18 14.93 -1.12
CA LEU A 107 -12.06 14.72 0.32
C LEU A 107 -10.64 14.32 0.73
N LEU A 108 -9.99 13.46 -0.04
CA LEU A 108 -8.63 13.00 0.23
C LEU A 108 -7.62 14.14 0.32
N GLU A 109 -7.80 15.19 -0.49
CA GLU A 109 -6.92 16.36 -0.55
C GLU A 109 -7.60 17.65 -0.05
N ALA A 110 -8.66 17.52 0.74
CA ALA A 110 -9.44 18.66 1.20
C ALA A 110 -8.63 19.55 2.16
N THR A 111 -8.48 20.81 1.80
CA THR A 111 -7.95 21.85 2.69
C THR A 111 -9.01 22.27 3.72
N PRO A 112 -8.61 22.90 4.84
CA PRO A 112 -9.59 23.42 5.82
C PRO A 112 -10.65 24.33 5.19
N GLN A 113 -10.28 25.09 4.16
CA GLN A 113 -11.19 25.98 3.43
C GLN A 113 -12.22 25.21 2.60
N ILE A 114 -11.81 24.14 1.92
CA ILE A 114 -12.73 23.26 1.19
C ILE A 114 -13.72 22.62 2.17
N LEU A 115 -13.22 22.05 3.27
CA LEU A 115 -14.06 21.43 4.29
C LEU A 115 -15.05 22.43 4.87
N GLN A 116 -14.62 23.66 5.14
CA GLN A 116 -15.51 24.71 5.64
C GLN A 116 -16.63 25.02 4.63
N SER A 117 -16.30 25.10 3.34
CA SER A 117 -17.27 25.35 2.27
C SER A 117 -18.29 24.20 2.17
N LEU A 118 -17.84 22.94 2.25
CA LEU A 118 -18.72 21.77 2.25
C LEU A 118 -19.61 21.74 3.51
N LYS A 119 -19.08 22.04 4.69
CA LYS A 119 -19.86 22.08 5.94
C LYS A 119 -21.01 23.07 5.88
N GLN A 120 -20.82 24.22 5.22
CA GLN A 120 -21.88 25.24 5.10
C GLN A 120 -23.06 24.79 4.23
N ILE A 121 -22.87 23.80 3.35
CA ILE A 121 -23.95 23.23 2.52
C ILE A 121 -24.30 21.78 2.91
N ALA A 122 -23.81 21.28 4.04
CA ALA A 122 -23.99 19.89 4.46
C ALA A 122 -25.46 19.49 4.65
N VAL A 123 -26.34 20.45 4.95
CA VAL A 123 -27.80 20.25 5.06
C VAL A 123 -28.51 20.10 3.71
N THR A 124 -27.82 20.37 2.59
CA THR A 124 -28.42 20.32 1.25
C THR A 124 -28.43 18.90 0.70
N GLU A 125 -29.50 18.56 -0.03
CA GLU A 125 -29.68 17.23 -0.61
C GLU A 125 -28.50 16.79 -1.51
N PRO A 126 -27.94 17.64 -2.40
CA PRO A 126 -26.84 17.20 -3.27
C PRO A 126 -25.61 16.72 -2.51
N LEU A 127 -25.23 17.40 -1.42
CA LEU A 127 -24.08 16.99 -0.62
C LEU A 127 -24.41 15.76 0.25
N GLN A 128 -25.63 15.67 0.79
CA GLN A 128 -26.08 14.47 1.49
C GLN A 128 -26.09 13.25 0.56
N HIS A 129 -26.49 13.42 -0.70
CA HIS A 129 -26.45 12.38 -1.72
C HIS A 129 -25.01 11.91 -1.97
N GLN A 130 -24.07 12.83 -2.21
CA GLN A 130 -22.65 12.49 -2.40
C GLN A 130 -22.06 11.73 -1.20
N LEU A 131 -22.40 12.15 0.04
CA LEU A 131 -21.98 11.44 1.24
C LEU A 131 -22.62 10.05 1.37
N THR A 132 -23.87 9.89 0.92
CA THR A 132 -24.56 8.58 0.93
C THR A 132 -23.96 7.62 -0.08
N VAL A 133 -23.69 8.10 -1.30
CA VAL A 133 -23.01 7.31 -2.34
C VAL A 133 -21.61 6.91 -1.87
N LEU A 134 -20.85 7.85 -1.31
CA LEU A 134 -19.56 7.58 -0.68
C LEU A 134 -19.68 6.50 0.42
N GLN A 135 -20.66 6.60 1.31
CA GLN A 135 -20.87 5.62 2.37
C GLN A 135 -21.08 4.20 1.80
N HIS A 136 -21.87 4.05 0.74
CA HIS A 136 -22.05 2.76 0.06
C HIS A 136 -20.74 2.25 -0.58
N GLU A 137 -20.01 3.09 -1.30
CA GLU A 137 -18.72 2.72 -1.89
C GLU A 137 -17.70 2.30 -0.82
N MET A 138 -17.60 3.05 0.27
CA MET A 138 -16.70 2.75 1.37
C MET A 138 -17.09 1.47 2.11
N THR A 139 -18.39 1.13 2.17
CA THR A 139 -18.87 -0.15 2.72
C THR A 139 -18.34 -1.31 1.88
N LEU A 140 -18.54 -1.29 0.57
CA LEU A 140 -18.04 -2.31 -0.34
C LEU A 140 -16.51 -2.43 -0.30
N PHE A 141 -15.81 -1.31 -0.21
CA PHE A 141 -14.36 -1.30 -0.06
C PHE A 141 -13.92 -1.99 1.24
N THR A 142 -14.61 -1.69 2.34
CA THR A 142 -14.32 -2.27 3.67
C THR A 142 -14.59 -3.78 3.71
N GLU A 143 -15.66 -4.24 3.06
CA GLU A 143 -15.96 -5.67 2.90
C GLU A 143 -14.86 -6.38 2.10
N LYS A 144 -14.43 -5.79 0.97
CA LYS A 144 -13.33 -6.33 0.16
C LYS A 144 -12.02 -6.38 0.93
N LEU A 145 -11.71 -5.34 1.71
CA LEU A 145 -10.53 -5.28 2.57
C LEU A 145 -10.57 -6.41 3.61
N THR A 146 -11.73 -6.61 4.26
CA THR A 146 -11.92 -7.68 5.26
C THR A 146 -11.79 -9.06 4.63
N ALA A 147 -12.36 -9.29 3.45
CA ALA A 147 -12.22 -10.55 2.72
C ALA A 147 -10.75 -10.81 2.34
N THR A 148 -10.04 -9.78 1.88
CA THR A 148 -8.61 -9.90 1.53
C THR A 148 -7.77 -10.22 2.76
N LEU A 149 -8.08 -9.61 3.91
CA LEU A 149 -7.43 -9.90 5.17
C LEU A 149 -7.61 -11.36 5.60
N MET A 150 -8.84 -11.88 5.52
CA MET A 150 -9.13 -13.28 5.85
C MET A 150 -8.37 -14.25 4.92
N LEU A 151 -8.26 -13.93 3.63
CA LEU A 151 -7.45 -14.71 2.70
C LEU A 151 -5.97 -14.70 3.10
N LYS A 152 -5.42 -13.56 3.50
CA LYS A 152 -4.02 -13.47 3.97
C LYS A 152 -3.79 -14.25 5.26
N GLU A 153 -4.75 -14.24 6.17
CA GLU A 153 -4.70 -15.05 7.37
C GLU A 153 -4.71 -16.56 7.05
N GLN A 154 -5.51 -16.99 6.07
CA GLN A 154 -5.54 -18.37 5.59
C GLN A 154 -4.25 -18.78 4.87
N GLU A 155 -3.75 -17.92 3.96
CA GLU A 155 -2.48 -18.13 3.25
C GLU A 155 -1.33 -18.35 4.23
N ARG A 156 -1.33 -17.65 5.37
CA ARG A 156 -0.33 -17.82 6.44
C ARG A 156 -0.22 -19.27 6.92
N PHE A 157 -1.34 -20.00 7.04
CA PHE A 157 -1.33 -21.39 7.49
C PHE A 157 -0.72 -22.34 6.45
N ASN A 158 -0.73 -21.94 5.18
CA ASN A 158 -0.14 -22.70 4.09
C ASN A 158 1.30 -22.30 3.78
N LEU A 159 1.86 -21.32 4.50
CA LEU A 159 3.26 -20.96 4.34
C LEU A 159 4.14 -22.11 4.80
N ILE A 160 5.16 -22.41 4.00
CA ILE A 160 6.23 -23.34 4.34
C ILE A 160 7.52 -22.52 4.48
N PRO A 161 7.77 -21.90 5.65
CA PRO A 161 8.93 -21.05 5.89
C PRO A 161 10.27 -21.64 5.42
N SER A 162 10.45 -22.94 5.59
CA SER A 162 11.67 -23.68 5.23
C SER A 162 11.95 -23.75 3.73
N GLU A 163 10.98 -23.43 2.88
CA GLU A 163 11.12 -23.45 1.42
C GLU A 163 11.18 -22.04 0.80
N MET A 164 10.87 -21.00 1.59
CA MET A 164 10.76 -19.63 1.10
C MET A 164 12.11 -18.91 1.01
N GLY A 165 12.37 -18.22 -0.10
CA GLY A 165 13.49 -17.29 -0.24
C GLY A 165 13.18 -15.89 0.30
N LEU A 166 14.18 -15.01 0.30
CA LEU A 166 14.01 -13.62 0.79
C LEU A 166 13.00 -12.83 -0.06
N LYS A 167 12.96 -13.07 -1.37
CA LYS A 167 12.03 -12.39 -2.30
C LYS A 167 10.57 -12.79 -2.05
N GLU A 168 10.30 -14.07 -1.86
CA GLU A 168 8.94 -14.59 -1.61
C GLU A 168 8.38 -14.05 -0.30
N ARG A 169 9.22 -14.01 0.75
CA ARG A 169 8.86 -13.36 2.00
C ARG A 169 8.59 -11.86 1.83
N SER A 170 9.48 -11.14 1.16
CA SER A 170 9.31 -9.70 0.93
C SER A 170 8.01 -9.41 0.18
N LEU A 171 7.61 -10.29 -0.76
CA LEU A 171 6.32 -10.19 -1.43
C LEU A 171 5.14 -10.30 -0.43
N THR A 172 5.18 -11.26 0.50
CA THR A 172 4.15 -11.39 1.54
C THR A 172 4.09 -10.16 2.45
N GLU A 173 5.24 -9.63 2.87
CA GLU A 173 5.30 -8.42 3.70
C GLU A 173 4.79 -7.18 2.95
N ASN A 174 5.14 -7.03 1.66
CA ASN A 174 4.66 -5.93 0.82
C ASN A 174 3.13 -5.99 0.65
N GLN A 175 2.56 -7.17 0.48
CA GLN A 175 1.10 -7.33 0.41
C GLN A 175 0.38 -6.88 1.68
N LEU A 176 0.97 -7.12 2.86
CA LEU A 176 0.43 -6.58 4.12
C LEU A 176 0.59 -5.06 4.18
N SER A 177 1.71 -4.52 3.70
CA SER A 177 1.93 -3.06 3.60
C SER A 177 0.91 -2.39 2.67
N ASP A 178 0.55 -3.03 1.56
CA ASP A 178 -0.48 -2.53 0.63
C ASP A 178 -1.86 -2.47 1.32
N LEU A 179 -2.19 -3.46 2.16
CA LEU A 179 -3.42 -3.43 2.97
C LEU A 179 -3.42 -2.31 4.01
N VAL A 180 -2.26 -2.03 4.63
CA VAL A 180 -2.10 -0.87 5.54
C VAL A 180 -2.34 0.42 4.78
N ALA A 181 -1.72 0.61 3.62
CA ALA A 181 -1.87 1.80 2.79
C ALA A 181 -3.33 2.01 2.36
N ALA A 182 -4.00 0.96 1.90
CA ALA A 182 -5.42 1.00 1.54
C ALA A 182 -6.32 1.37 2.72
N SER A 183 -6.02 0.87 3.92
CA SER A 183 -6.77 1.19 5.14
C SER A 183 -6.56 2.64 5.57
N LEU A 184 -5.32 3.15 5.51
CA LEU A 184 -5.01 4.54 5.83
C LEU A 184 -5.66 5.52 4.84
N TYR A 185 -5.68 5.17 3.56
CA TYR A 185 -6.40 5.91 2.52
C TYR A 185 -7.90 6.03 2.86
N LEU A 186 -8.54 4.90 3.17
CA LEU A 186 -9.95 4.84 3.54
C LEU A 186 -10.24 5.67 4.81
N LEU A 187 -9.39 5.53 5.83
CA LEU A 187 -9.54 6.25 7.10
C LEU A 187 -9.49 7.77 6.88
N LYS A 188 -8.56 8.25 6.05
CA LYS A 188 -8.44 9.67 5.72
C LYS A 188 -9.72 10.20 5.07
N ILE A 189 -10.30 9.48 4.12
CA ILE A 189 -11.54 9.90 3.46
C ILE A 189 -12.70 9.90 4.46
N LEU A 190 -12.85 8.84 5.26
CA LEU A 190 -13.91 8.73 6.27
C LEU A 190 -13.82 9.86 7.31
N ASP A 191 -12.61 10.25 7.73
CA ASP A 191 -12.41 11.37 8.65
C ASP A 191 -12.93 12.69 8.07
N GLN A 192 -12.63 12.97 6.80
CA GLN A 192 -13.09 14.18 6.13
C GLN A 192 -14.60 14.15 5.86
N ALA A 193 -15.11 13.00 5.43
CA ALA A 193 -16.54 12.79 5.21
C ALA A 193 -17.33 13.00 6.51
N LEU A 194 -16.85 12.44 7.64
CA LEU A 194 -17.45 12.63 8.96
C LEU A 194 -17.44 14.10 9.37
N ALA A 195 -16.32 14.80 9.18
CA ALA A 195 -16.22 16.22 9.51
C ALA A 195 -17.29 17.06 8.79
N VAL A 196 -17.65 16.71 7.55
CA VAL A 196 -18.74 17.33 6.81
C VAL A 196 -20.10 16.82 7.30
N ALA A 197 -20.27 15.50 7.44
CA ALA A 197 -21.54 14.86 7.80
C ALA A 197 -22.11 15.33 9.14
N TRP A 198 -21.27 15.71 10.12
CA TRP A 198 -21.71 16.30 11.39
C TRP A 198 -22.55 17.59 11.23
N ASN A 199 -22.46 18.27 10.09
CA ASN A 199 -23.24 19.47 9.79
C ASN A 199 -24.46 19.18 8.90
N SER A 200 -24.75 17.91 8.59
CA SER A 200 -25.81 17.53 7.66
C SER A 200 -27.18 17.31 8.28
N GLU A 201 -27.27 17.30 9.62
CA GLU A 201 -28.46 16.93 10.40
C GLU A 201 -28.95 15.47 10.14
N ARG A 202 -28.17 14.65 9.42
CA ARG A 202 -28.46 13.24 9.14
C ARG A 202 -27.72 12.32 10.12
N THR A 203 -28.35 12.02 11.25
CA THR A 203 -27.79 11.13 12.29
C THR A 203 -27.45 9.74 11.74
N ASP A 204 -28.29 9.20 10.85
CA ASP A 204 -28.08 7.90 10.21
C ASP A 204 -26.79 7.84 9.39
N LEU A 205 -26.46 8.93 8.67
CA LEU A 205 -25.24 9.04 7.89
C LEU A 205 -24.01 9.17 8.78
N ILE A 206 -24.10 9.94 9.86
CA ILE A 206 -23.03 10.10 10.86
C ILE A 206 -22.71 8.76 11.51
N GLU A 207 -23.73 8.02 11.95
CA GLU A 207 -23.59 6.69 12.56
C GLU A 207 -22.96 5.70 11.58
N SER A 208 -23.44 5.67 10.34
CA SER A 208 -22.93 4.76 9.31
C SER A 208 -21.46 5.02 8.98
N LEU A 209 -21.07 6.28 8.75
CA LEU A 209 -19.68 6.64 8.49
C LEU A 209 -18.79 6.41 9.72
N SER A 210 -19.29 6.63 10.93
CA SER A 210 -18.56 6.38 12.19
C SER A 210 -18.30 4.89 12.39
N SER A 211 -19.30 4.05 12.10
CA SER A 211 -19.18 2.59 12.12
C SER A 211 -18.14 2.10 11.11
N LEU A 212 -18.15 2.61 9.88
CA LEU A 212 -17.13 2.29 8.87
C LEU A 212 -15.73 2.69 9.33
N LYS A 213 -15.58 3.88 9.93
CA LYS A 213 -14.32 4.35 10.49
C LYS A 213 -13.82 3.43 11.60
N GLU A 214 -14.70 3.05 12.53
CA GLU A 214 -14.36 2.14 13.62
C GLU A 214 -13.95 0.75 13.09
N HIS A 215 -14.68 0.23 12.11
CA HIS A 215 -14.33 -1.03 11.44
C HIS A 215 -12.97 -0.94 10.77
N CYS A 216 -12.69 0.13 10.04
CA CYS A 216 -11.39 0.36 9.40
C CYS A 216 -10.25 0.44 10.44
N LEU A 217 -10.46 1.13 11.56
CA LEU A 217 -9.49 1.19 12.67
C LEU A 217 -9.25 -0.18 13.30
N LYS A 218 -10.29 -0.99 13.50
CA LYS A 218 -10.18 -2.38 13.98
C LYS A 218 -9.50 -3.30 12.97
N THR A 219 -9.68 -3.08 11.67
CA THR A 219 -8.94 -3.82 10.65
C THR A 219 -7.46 -3.44 10.66
N LEU A 220 -7.15 -2.14 10.73
CA LEU A 220 -5.78 -1.64 10.66
C LEU A 220 -4.96 -1.99 11.91
N GLN A 221 -5.44 -1.64 13.10
CA GLN A 221 -4.61 -1.67 14.31
C GLN A 221 -4.48 -3.09 14.91
N PRO A 222 -5.56 -3.79 15.30
CA PRO A 222 -5.42 -5.11 15.88
C PRO A 222 -5.32 -6.23 14.83
N ALA A 223 -5.95 -6.11 13.65
CA ALA A 223 -6.00 -7.21 12.69
C ALA A 223 -4.76 -7.26 11.77
N ILE A 224 -4.48 -6.21 11.01
CA ILE A 224 -3.24 -6.12 10.21
C ILE A 224 -2.02 -5.92 11.12
N GLY A 225 -2.10 -4.93 12.01
CA GLY A 225 -1.04 -4.61 12.95
C GLY A 225 0.13 -3.84 12.34
N GLN A 226 1.26 -3.88 13.02
CA GLN A 226 2.48 -3.19 12.64
C GLN A 226 3.65 -4.17 12.50
N PRO A 227 4.58 -3.92 11.56
CA PRO A 227 5.81 -4.69 11.46
C PRO A 227 6.70 -4.43 12.68
N ARG A 228 7.67 -5.32 12.89
CA ARG A 228 8.71 -5.13 13.90
C ARG A 228 9.53 -3.87 13.58
N THR A 229 9.74 -3.03 14.59
CA THR A 229 10.71 -1.93 14.56
C THR A 229 11.79 -2.15 15.63
N GLU A 230 12.77 -1.26 15.73
CA GLU A 230 13.76 -1.30 16.81
C GLU A 230 13.11 -1.06 18.19
N GLU A 231 12.02 -0.28 18.23
CA GLU A 231 11.36 0.17 19.45
C GLU A 231 10.14 -0.69 19.82
N SER A 232 9.53 -1.37 18.84
CA SER A 232 8.27 -2.08 19.03
C SER A 232 8.27 -3.50 18.43
N ALA A 233 7.67 -4.42 19.17
CA ALA A 233 7.36 -5.76 18.69
C ALA A 233 6.30 -5.70 17.58
N PRO A 234 6.29 -6.66 16.64
CA PRO A 234 5.24 -6.73 15.63
C PRO A 234 3.88 -7.02 16.29
N THR A 235 2.79 -6.62 15.65
CA THR A 235 1.40 -6.87 16.11
C THR A 235 0.53 -7.42 14.98
N GLY A 236 -0.67 -7.93 15.31
CA GLY A 236 -1.63 -8.42 14.31
C GLY A 236 -1.09 -9.52 13.40
N LEU A 237 -1.44 -9.47 12.11
CA LEU A 237 -0.94 -10.39 11.10
C LEU A 237 0.58 -10.37 10.95
N TYR A 238 1.25 -9.23 11.16
CA TYR A 238 2.72 -9.19 11.13
C TYR A 238 3.32 -10.05 12.25
N ALA A 239 2.76 -9.99 13.46
CA ALA A 239 3.21 -10.84 14.57
C ALA A 239 2.99 -12.32 14.27
N LEU A 240 1.79 -12.65 13.76
CA LEU A 240 1.42 -14.00 13.38
C LEU A 240 2.29 -14.56 12.26
N LEU A 241 2.69 -13.72 11.29
CA LEU A 241 3.61 -14.08 10.22
C LEU A 241 5.02 -14.32 10.77
N GLU A 242 5.51 -13.43 11.64
CA GLU A 242 6.82 -13.58 12.25
C GLU A 242 6.90 -14.84 13.14
N GLU A 243 5.83 -15.15 13.87
CA GLU A 243 5.70 -16.39 14.62
C GLU A 243 5.80 -17.61 13.70
N SER A 244 5.06 -17.63 12.58
CA SER A 244 5.11 -18.73 11.60
C SER A 244 6.54 -18.97 11.10
N PHE A 245 7.30 -17.91 10.81
CA PHE A 245 8.69 -18.05 10.40
C PHE A 245 9.61 -18.52 11.53
N ASN A 246 9.43 -18.00 12.74
CA ASN A 246 10.25 -18.37 13.90
C ASN A 246 10.10 -19.85 14.30
N ARG A 247 8.99 -20.50 13.94
CA ARG A 247 8.76 -21.94 14.13
C ARG A 247 9.83 -22.84 13.49
N VAL A 248 10.58 -22.33 12.50
CA VAL A 248 11.71 -23.07 11.93
C VAL A 248 12.79 -23.37 12.97
N TYR A 249 13.01 -22.45 13.90
CA TYR A 249 14.05 -22.58 14.92
C TYR A 249 13.54 -23.21 16.21
N SER A 250 12.32 -22.87 16.61
CA SER A 250 11.74 -23.28 17.89
C SER A 250 10.23 -23.38 17.76
N ASP A 251 9.63 -24.51 18.13
CA ASP A 251 8.18 -24.62 18.19
C ASP A 251 7.67 -24.01 19.51
N PRO A 252 6.96 -22.88 19.48
CA PRO A 252 6.41 -22.28 20.69
C PRO A 252 5.39 -23.18 21.40
N ASN A 253 4.79 -24.14 20.70
CA ASN A 253 3.83 -25.10 21.27
C ASN A 253 4.51 -26.29 21.95
N ASN A 254 5.80 -26.50 21.70
CA ASN A 254 6.60 -27.55 22.33
C ASN A 254 7.93 -26.97 22.83
N PRO A 255 7.90 -26.15 23.90
CA PRO A 255 9.10 -25.53 24.45
C PRO A 255 10.10 -26.55 25.03
N SER A 256 9.65 -27.80 25.25
CA SER A 256 10.47 -28.92 25.70
C SER A 256 11.09 -29.72 24.55
N ASP A 257 10.86 -29.32 23.29
CA ASP A 257 11.48 -29.97 22.15
C ASP A 257 13.01 -29.83 22.26
N PRO A 258 13.75 -30.95 22.38
CA PRO A 258 15.21 -30.90 22.48
C PRO A 258 15.88 -30.32 21.24
N GLN A 259 15.15 -30.20 20.12
CA GLN A 259 15.65 -29.56 18.90
C GLN A 259 15.34 -28.07 18.81
N SER A 260 14.65 -27.47 19.79
CA SER A 260 14.37 -26.03 19.77
C SER A 260 15.62 -25.21 20.06
N LEU A 261 15.85 -24.21 19.21
CA LEU A 261 17.01 -23.32 19.31
C LEU A 261 16.61 -21.95 19.88
N ARG A 262 17.46 -21.45 20.77
CA ARG A 262 17.40 -20.12 21.39
C ARG A 262 18.16 -19.11 20.55
N ASP A 263 17.88 -17.83 20.79
CA ASP A 263 18.50 -16.72 20.06
C ASP A 263 20.02 -16.65 20.19
N ASP A 264 20.57 -17.10 21.32
CA ASP A 264 22.02 -17.10 21.58
C ASP A 264 22.71 -18.38 21.11
N ASP A 265 21.96 -19.38 20.60
CA ASP A 265 22.56 -20.61 20.10
C ASP A 265 23.40 -20.35 18.83
N PRO A 266 24.48 -21.10 18.60
CA PRO A 266 25.35 -20.89 17.46
C PRO A 266 24.62 -21.05 16.12
N VAL A 267 24.93 -20.18 15.14
CA VAL A 267 24.37 -20.26 13.78
C VAL A 267 24.55 -21.64 13.15
N MET A 268 25.67 -22.30 13.44
CA MET A 268 25.99 -23.63 12.91
C MET A 268 24.97 -24.68 13.35
N GLU A 269 24.43 -24.58 14.56
CA GLU A 269 23.38 -25.48 15.05
C GLU A 269 22.04 -25.19 14.36
N ALA A 270 21.76 -23.93 14.02
CA ALA A 270 20.58 -23.56 13.26
C ALA A 270 20.61 -24.02 11.80
N LEU A 271 21.78 -24.18 11.18
CA LEU A 271 21.88 -24.68 9.81
C LEU A 271 21.32 -26.11 9.66
N ALA A 272 21.34 -26.91 10.72
CA ALA A 272 20.67 -28.20 10.77
C ALA A 272 19.16 -28.11 10.45
N LYS A 273 18.49 -27.02 10.86
CA LYS A 273 17.07 -26.77 10.56
C LYS A 273 16.80 -26.52 9.07
N PHE A 274 17.85 -26.23 8.30
CA PHE A 274 17.80 -26.05 6.85
C PHE A 274 18.26 -27.29 6.09
N SER A 275 18.43 -28.42 6.79
CA SER A 275 19.01 -29.64 6.26
C SER A 275 20.47 -29.48 5.78
N ILE A 276 21.26 -28.68 6.49
CA ILE A 276 22.69 -28.48 6.22
C ILE A 276 23.46 -29.17 7.35
N TRP A 277 23.97 -30.36 7.09
CA TRP A 277 24.57 -31.24 8.10
C TRP A 277 25.99 -31.65 7.74
N TYR A 278 26.23 -31.94 6.47
CA TYR A 278 27.49 -32.51 5.98
C TYR A 278 28.34 -31.46 5.29
N LEU A 279 29.66 -31.68 5.23
CA LEU A 279 30.60 -30.76 4.55
C LEU A 279 30.17 -30.46 3.10
N GLU A 280 29.52 -31.41 2.43
CA GLU A 280 28.95 -31.24 1.10
C GLU A 280 27.86 -30.18 1.07
N ASP A 281 27.00 -30.10 2.09
CA ASP A 281 25.96 -29.08 2.17
C ASP A 281 26.57 -27.69 2.32
N TYR A 282 27.58 -27.55 3.20
CA TYR A 282 28.29 -26.28 3.40
C TYR A 282 29.04 -25.85 2.13
N PHE A 283 29.63 -26.80 1.41
CA PHE A 283 30.26 -26.56 0.11
C PHE A 283 29.23 -26.09 -0.93
N ASP A 284 28.08 -26.76 -1.01
CA ASP A 284 27.02 -26.47 -1.99
C ASP A 284 26.41 -25.08 -1.81
N ILE A 285 26.36 -24.59 -0.58
CA ILE A 285 25.92 -23.21 -0.30
C ILE A 285 27.06 -22.19 -0.32
N GLY A 286 28.26 -22.61 -0.73
CA GLY A 286 29.42 -21.77 -0.89
C GLY A 286 30.04 -21.29 0.42
N LEU A 287 29.80 -21.96 1.56
CA LEU A 287 30.45 -21.64 2.83
C LEU A 287 31.89 -22.19 2.90
N ILE A 288 32.20 -23.23 2.14
CA ILE A 288 33.56 -23.76 1.98
C ILE A 288 34.06 -23.40 0.59
N SER A 289 35.22 -22.74 0.52
CA SER A 289 35.81 -22.24 -0.73
C SER A 289 37.29 -22.61 -0.90
N SER A 290 37.94 -23.14 0.13
CA SER A 290 39.34 -23.58 0.05
C SER A 290 39.55 -24.84 -0.80
N VAL A 291 38.50 -25.63 -0.99
CA VAL A 291 38.49 -26.83 -1.84
C VAL A 291 37.84 -26.53 -3.20
N ARG A 292 38.37 -27.11 -4.28
CA ARG A 292 37.88 -26.86 -5.64
C ARG A 292 36.70 -27.73 -6.04
N ASP A 293 36.61 -28.93 -5.48
CA ASP A 293 35.65 -29.95 -5.88
C ASP A 293 35.17 -30.77 -4.67
N LYS A 294 34.01 -31.40 -4.81
CA LYS A 294 33.37 -32.18 -3.73
C LYS A 294 34.22 -33.37 -3.26
N SER A 295 35.01 -34.00 -4.14
CA SER A 295 35.83 -35.15 -3.76
C SER A 295 36.98 -34.78 -2.83
N SER A 296 37.38 -33.51 -2.82
CA SER A 296 38.39 -32.96 -1.91
C SER A 296 37.88 -32.64 -0.49
N LEU A 297 36.57 -32.82 -0.22
CA LEU A 297 35.99 -32.59 1.10
C LEU A 297 36.41 -33.65 2.12
N GLU A 298 36.69 -34.88 1.66
CA GLU A 298 37.15 -35.98 2.49
C GLU A 298 38.53 -36.47 2.06
N LEU A 299 39.45 -36.63 3.02
CA LEU A 299 40.74 -37.26 2.75
C LEU A 299 40.59 -38.78 2.71
N ASN A 300 41.27 -39.44 1.76
CA ASN A 300 41.24 -40.89 1.63
C ASN A 300 41.84 -41.57 2.91
N PRO A 301 41.06 -42.38 3.65
CA PRO A 301 41.53 -43.07 4.86
C PRO A 301 42.68 -44.07 4.63
N GLU A 302 42.86 -44.55 3.41
CA GLU A 302 43.97 -45.45 3.05
C GLU A 302 45.31 -44.71 2.91
N GLN A 303 45.26 -43.40 2.67
CA GLN A 303 46.44 -42.57 2.41
C GLN A 303 46.81 -41.67 3.60
N PHE A 304 45.85 -41.39 4.47
CA PHE A 304 46.02 -40.48 5.61
C PHE A 304 45.59 -41.14 6.91
N SER A 305 46.34 -40.88 7.99
CA SER A 305 45.95 -41.29 9.34
C SER A 305 44.62 -40.64 9.75
N GLU A 306 43.82 -41.34 10.54
CA GLU A 306 42.55 -40.85 11.09
C GLU A 306 42.64 -39.44 11.69
N GLY A 307 43.70 -39.15 12.46
CA GLY A 307 43.93 -37.82 13.05
C GLY A 307 44.03 -36.69 12.02
N LYS A 308 44.65 -36.94 10.85
CA LYS A 308 44.73 -35.97 9.76
C LYS A 308 43.38 -35.79 9.07
N CYS A 309 42.59 -36.85 8.92
CA CYS A 309 41.24 -36.76 8.37
C CYS A 309 40.33 -35.92 9.28
N ILE A 310 40.42 -36.10 10.60
CA ILE A 310 39.68 -35.31 11.58
C ILE A 310 40.13 -33.84 11.54
N GLU A 311 41.43 -33.57 11.50
CA GLU A 311 41.97 -32.20 11.41
C GLU A 311 41.53 -31.48 10.13
N HIS A 312 41.52 -32.17 9.00
CA HIS A 312 41.02 -31.64 7.72
C HIS A 312 39.54 -31.27 7.82
N ARG A 313 38.69 -32.18 8.29
CA ARG A 313 37.25 -31.91 8.48
C ARG A 313 37.02 -30.74 9.43
N ARG A 314 37.77 -30.67 10.54
CA ARG A 314 37.72 -29.56 11.49
C ARG A 314 38.09 -28.23 10.84
N LYS A 315 39.13 -28.20 10.01
CA LYS A 315 39.56 -26.99 9.28
C LYS A 315 38.46 -26.49 8.34
N LEU A 316 37.84 -27.39 7.56
CA LEU A 316 36.76 -27.02 6.64
C LEU A 316 35.52 -26.51 7.40
N PHE A 317 35.20 -27.12 8.55
CA PHE A 317 34.12 -26.65 9.41
C PHE A 317 34.39 -25.25 9.97
N LEU A 318 35.62 -24.98 10.45
CA LEU A 318 36.02 -23.66 10.93
C LEU A 318 35.97 -22.60 9.81
N GLU A 319 36.33 -22.97 8.58
CA GLU A 319 36.19 -22.05 7.43
C GLU A 319 34.72 -21.66 7.21
N ALA A 320 33.79 -22.61 7.26
CA ALA A 320 32.36 -22.31 7.12
C ALA A 320 31.86 -21.37 8.25
N GLN A 321 32.30 -21.62 9.48
CA GLN A 321 31.98 -20.78 10.64
C GLN A 321 32.54 -19.35 10.47
N ASP A 322 33.80 -19.21 10.09
CA ASP A 322 34.45 -17.91 9.86
C ASP A 322 33.74 -17.14 8.73
N LYS A 323 33.30 -17.84 7.68
CA LYS A 323 32.58 -17.22 6.56
C LYS A 323 31.20 -16.70 6.96
N LEU A 324 30.48 -17.40 7.82
CA LEU A 324 29.22 -16.90 8.40
C LEU A 324 29.48 -15.69 9.31
N ALA A 325 30.48 -15.77 10.18
CA ALA A 325 30.84 -14.70 11.09
C ALA A 325 31.24 -13.41 10.35
N THR A 326 32.03 -13.52 9.27
CA THR A 326 32.38 -12.36 8.42
C THR A 326 31.18 -11.75 7.69
N LYS A 327 30.07 -12.49 7.56
CA LYS A 327 28.78 -12.01 7.05
C LYS A 327 27.83 -11.52 8.16
N GLY A 328 28.32 -11.44 9.41
CA GLY A 328 27.52 -11.02 10.57
C GLY A 328 26.58 -12.09 11.10
N LEU A 329 26.73 -13.36 10.69
CA LEU A 329 25.89 -14.46 11.14
C LEU A 329 26.66 -15.29 12.18
N VAL A 330 26.42 -15.04 13.47
CA VAL A 330 27.09 -15.75 14.57
C VAL A 330 26.09 -16.61 15.35
N THR A 331 24.88 -16.11 15.58
CA THR A 331 23.84 -16.80 16.34
C THR A 331 22.51 -16.89 15.59
N VAL A 332 21.55 -17.63 16.17
CA VAL A 332 20.17 -17.70 15.67
C VAL A 332 19.51 -16.31 15.63
N ARG A 333 19.83 -15.42 16.59
CA ARG A 333 19.36 -14.03 16.58
C ARG A 333 19.75 -13.33 15.29
N ASP A 334 20.98 -13.52 14.82
CA ASP A 334 21.47 -12.88 13.60
C ASP A 334 20.73 -13.41 12.36
N LEU A 335 20.47 -14.72 12.29
CA LEU A 335 19.64 -15.30 11.23
C LEU A 335 18.24 -14.69 11.21
N LYS A 336 17.59 -14.59 12.38
CA LYS A 336 16.26 -13.97 12.52
C LYS A 336 16.27 -12.49 12.13
N ALA A 337 17.31 -11.74 12.54
CA ALA A 337 17.49 -10.33 12.21
C ALA A 337 17.67 -10.13 10.70
N HIS A 338 18.47 -10.99 10.05
CA HIS A 338 18.66 -11.01 8.60
C HIS A 338 17.56 -11.74 7.84
N ARG A 339 16.47 -12.10 8.51
CA ARG A 339 15.26 -12.66 7.89
C ARG A 339 15.49 -14.01 7.19
N ILE A 340 16.52 -14.75 7.61
CA ILE A 340 16.89 -16.07 7.08
C ILE A 340 16.10 -17.14 7.85
N PHE A 341 15.37 -18.00 7.14
CA PHE A 341 14.51 -19.06 7.70
C PHE A 341 14.53 -20.35 6.87
N SER A 342 15.42 -20.43 5.88
CA SER A 342 15.53 -21.56 4.95
C SER A 342 16.92 -21.60 4.32
N LYS A 343 17.26 -22.74 3.71
CA LYS A 343 18.47 -22.86 2.86
C LYS A 343 18.45 -21.85 1.71
N LYS A 344 17.28 -21.60 1.12
CA LYS A 344 17.08 -20.67 -0.01
C LYS A 344 17.32 -19.21 0.41
N SER A 345 16.76 -18.78 1.54
CA SER A 345 17.00 -17.43 2.06
C SER A 345 18.45 -17.22 2.51
N LEU A 346 19.11 -18.25 3.02
CA LEU A 346 20.55 -18.21 3.31
C LEU A 346 21.38 -18.04 2.03
N LEU A 347 21.07 -18.80 0.98
CA LEU A 347 21.71 -18.64 -0.33
C LEU A 347 21.52 -17.23 -0.91
N ASP A 348 20.29 -16.71 -0.87
CA ASP A 348 19.96 -15.34 -1.28
C ASP A 348 20.83 -14.32 -0.52
N TYR A 349 20.95 -14.47 0.81
CA TYR A 349 21.72 -13.58 1.68
C TYR A 349 23.23 -13.63 1.42
N LEU A 350 23.78 -14.84 1.21
CA LEU A 350 25.20 -15.02 0.93
C LEU A 350 25.60 -14.50 -0.47
N GLY A 351 24.62 -14.18 -1.34
CA GLY A 351 24.83 -13.75 -2.72
C GLY A 351 25.13 -14.92 -3.65
N GLY A 352 24.66 -16.12 -3.30
CA GLY A 352 25.02 -17.37 -3.98
C GLY A 352 24.50 -17.44 -5.41
N VAL A 353 25.42 -17.41 -6.37
CA VAL A 353 25.29 -18.18 -7.63
C VAL A 353 25.65 -19.62 -7.26
N SER A 354 24.78 -20.60 -7.54
CA SER A 354 25.12 -22.02 -7.34
C SER A 354 26.49 -22.32 -7.94
N PRO A 355 27.41 -22.95 -7.19
CA PRO A 355 28.61 -23.51 -7.82
C PRO A 355 28.17 -24.52 -8.89
N ILE A 356 28.63 -24.31 -10.13
CA ILE A 356 28.36 -25.16 -11.30
C ILE A 356 29.03 -26.52 -11.13
#